data_AF-A0A1T2X7J4-F1
#
_entry.id   AF-A0A1T2X7J4-F1
#
_cell.length_a   1.000
_cell.length_b   1.000
_cell.length_c   1.000
_cell.angle_alpha   90.00
_cell.angle_beta   90.00
_cell.angle_gamma   90.00
#
_symmetry.space_group_name_H-M   'P 1'
#
loop_
_entity.id
_entity.type
_entity.pdbx_description
1 polymer ?
#
loop_
_entity_poly.entity_id
_entity_poly.type
_entity_poly.pdbx_seq_one_letter_code
_entity_poly.pdbx_strand_id
1 'polypeptide(L)'
;MMTSNDAMQSLHRLREITIALQYLDFSDEADCFLLEELQREQVTLRELLTPCMPELLQLSDAKHIIKQCVELEESLNSKLNQSLLWAEEQLLKLQIGSRSKNMYTNNFVQAEGFFIDRKK
;
A
#
# COMPACT_ATOMS: atom_id res chain seq x y z
N MET A 1 -14.83 30.33 -2.75
CA MET A 1 -14.21 30.19 -1.41
C MET A 1 -14.95 29.07 -0.69
N MET A 2 -14.23 28.06 -0.22
CA MET A 2 -14.80 26.97 0.58
C MET A 2 -15.25 27.54 1.92
N THR A 3 -16.44 27.19 2.41
CA THR A 3 -16.87 27.68 3.73
C THR A 3 -16.16 26.89 4.83
N SER A 4 -16.13 27.45 6.05
CA SER A 4 -15.55 26.76 7.21
C SER A 4 -16.24 25.41 7.49
N ASN A 5 -17.55 25.31 7.22
CA ASN A 5 -18.30 24.06 7.35
C ASN A 5 -17.89 23.03 6.29
N ASP A 6 -17.75 23.44 5.04
CA ASP A 6 -17.31 22.56 3.94
C ASP A 6 -15.87 22.06 4.17
N ALA A 7 -15.01 22.91 4.73
CA ALA A 7 -13.65 22.56 5.12
C ALA A 7 -13.65 21.49 6.22
N MET A 8 -14.50 21.62 7.24
CA MET A 8 -14.62 20.64 8.31
C MET A 8 -15.17 19.30 7.78
N GLN A 9 -16.17 19.33 6.90
CA GLN A 9 -16.69 18.12 6.26
C GLN A 9 -15.61 17.41 5.43
N SER A 10 -14.83 18.17 4.65
CA SER A 10 -13.72 17.63 3.87
C SER A 10 -12.65 17.01 4.76
N LEU A 11 -12.40 17.60 5.94
CA LEU A 11 -11.46 17.06 6.94
C LEU A 11 -11.98 15.75 7.56
N HIS A 12 -13.27 15.66 7.86
CA HIS A 12 -13.89 14.42 8.32
C HIS A 12 -13.82 13.33 7.25
N ARG A 13 -14.10 13.67 5.99
CA ARG A 13 -13.98 12.76 4.86
C ARG A 13 -12.55 12.27 4.68
N LEU A 14 -11.56 13.16 4.81
CA LEU A 14 -10.15 12.79 4.79
C LEU A 14 -9.83 11.75 5.86
N ARG A 15 -10.33 11.95 7.09
CA ARG A 15 -10.16 10.96 8.16
C ARG A 15 -10.81 9.62 7.84
N GLU A 16 -12.03 9.62 7.33
CA GLU A 16 -12.73 8.38 6.94
C GLU A 16 -11.97 7.59 5.88
N ILE A 17 -11.43 8.27 4.87
CA ILE A 17 -10.59 7.64 3.84
C ILE A 17 -9.32 7.07 4.46
N THR A 18 -8.63 7.83 5.32
CA THR A 18 -7.42 7.34 5.99
C THR A 18 -7.71 6.11 6.86
N ILE A 19 -8.88 6.06 7.51
CA ILE A 19 -9.32 4.87 8.25
C ILE A 19 -9.60 3.71 7.28
N ALA A 20 -10.34 3.93 6.19
CA ALA A 20 -10.63 2.90 5.20
C ALA A 20 -9.35 2.29 4.62
N LEU A 21 -8.35 3.13 4.31
CA LEU A 21 -7.03 2.70 3.84
C LEU A 21 -6.31 1.77 4.83
N GLN A 22 -6.50 1.93 6.15
CA GLN A 22 -5.90 1.03 7.13
C GLN A 22 -6.48 -0.39 7.09
N TYR A 23 -7.75 -0.53 6.71
CA TYR A 23 -8.45 -1.81 6.74
C TYR A 23 -8.29 -2.63 5.46
N LEU A 24 -7.70 -2.09 4.41
CA LEU A 24 -7.46 -2.80 3.16
C LEU A 24 -6.55 -4.02 3.36
N ASP A 25 -6.89 -5.14 2.75
CA ASP A 25 -6.04 -6.31 2.62
C ASP A 25 -5.25 -6.24 1.31
N PHE A 26 -3.95 -5.96 1.39
CA PHE A 26 -3.08 -5.86 0.22
C PHE A 26 -2.81 -7.20 -0.48
N SER A 27 -3.35 -8.30 0.06
CA SER A 27 -3.32 -9.62 -0.58
C SER A 27 -4.51 -9.83 -1.53
N ASP A 28 -5.56 -9.01 -1.40
CA ASP A 28 -6.74 -9.03 -2.27
C ASP A 28 -6.58 -8.02 -3.42
N GLU A 29 -6.83 -8.47 -4.64
CA GLU A 29 -6.74 -7.65 -5.85
C GLU A 29 -7.82 -6.55 -5.85
N ALA A 30 -9.01 -6.82 -5.31
CA ALA A 30 -10.08 -5.84 -5.20
C ALA A 30 -9.68 -4.66 -4.29
N ASP A 31 -9.03 -4.96 -3.17
CA ASP A 31 -8.55 -3.96 -2.22
C ASP A 31 -7.36 -3.17 -2.77
N CYS A 32 -6.58 -3.73 -3.70
CA CYS A 32 -5.54 -3.00 -4.43
C CYS A 32 -6.13 -1.93 -5.37
N PHE A 33 -7.25 -2.22 -6.05
CA PHE A 33 -7.93 -1.20 -6.85
C PHE A 33 -8.53 -0.11 -5.95
N LEU A 34 -9.17 -0.51 -4.85
CA LEU A 34 -9.75 0.41 -3.89
C LEU A 34 -8.68 1.30 -3.23
N LEU A 35 -7.47 0.78 -2.99
CA LEU A 35 -6.33 1.56 -2.51
C LEU A 35 -6.03 2.75 -3.44
N GLU A 36 -5.97 2.52 -4.76
CA GLU A 36 -5.66 3.58 -5.72
C GLU A 36 -6.76 4.66 -5.74
N GLU A 37 -8.03 4.25 -5.72
CA GLU A 37 -9.17 5.16 -5.71
C GLU A 37 -9.17 6.03 -4.44
N LEU A 38 -9.01 5.40 -3.27
CA LEU A 38 -8.98 6.09 -1.99
C LEU A 38 -7.78 7.02 -1.86
N GLN A 39 -6.59 6.63 -2.34
CA GLN A 39 -5.42 7.51 -2.35
C GLN A 39 -5.62 8.72 -3.26
N ARG A 40 -6.25 8.54 -4.42
CA ARG A 40 -6.56 9.65 -5.33
C ARG A 40 -7.52 10.65 -4.67
N GLU A 41 -8.59 10.17 -4.05
CA GLU A 41 -9.53 11.00 -3.31
C GLU A 41 -8.84 11.73 -2.14
N GLN A 42 -7.96 11.03 -1.41
CA GLN A 42 -7.16 11.62 -0.32
C GLN A 42 -6.29 12.78 -0.81
N VAL A 43 -5.61 12.63 -1.95
CA VAL A 43 -4.80 13.70 -2.56
C VAL A 43 -5.68 14.90 -2.94
N THR A 44 -6.81 14.66 -3.60
CA THR A 44 -7.75 15.73 -3.97
C THR A 44 -8.25 16.49 -2.74
N LEU A 45 -8.62 15.81 -1.66
CA LEU A 45 -9.06 16.46 -0.42
C LEU A 45 -7.96 17.29 0.24
N ARG A 46 -6.71 16.80 0.23
CA ARG A 46 -5.57 17.57 0.74
C ARG A 46 -5.33 18.84 -0.05
N GLU A 47 -5.40 18.76 -1.38
CA GLU A 47 -5.27 19.93 -2.25
C GLU A 47 -6.39 20.94 -1.99
N LEU A 48 -7.62 20.47 -1.85
CA LEU A 48 -8.78 21.31 -1.51
C LEU A 48 -8.66 21.97 -0.13
N LEU A 49 -8.09 21.27 0.84
CA LEU A 49 -7.92 21.76 2.22
C LEU A 49 -6.70 22.68 2.38
N THR A 50 -5.71 22.59 1.49
CA THR A 50 -4.44 23.33 1.59
C THR A 50 -4.63 24.85 1.80
N PRO A 51 -5.50 25.55 1.04
CA PRO A 51 -5.71 26.99 1.22
C PRO A 51 -6.34 27.36 2.57
N CYS A 52 -7.15 26.47 3.14
CA CYS A 52 -7.88 26.70 4.40
C CYS A 52 -7.13 26.16 5.62
N MET A 53 -6.00 25.47 5.43
CA MET A 53 -5.23 24.84 6.49
C MET A 53 -4.79 25.81 7.60
N PRO A 54 -4.34 27.05 7.31
CA PRO A 54 -3.97 28.00 8.36
C PRO A 54 -5.13 28.34 9.32
N GLU A 55 -6.36 28.42 8.80
CA GLU A 55 -7.57 28.70 9.58
C GLU A 55 -8.01 27.47 10.37
N LEU A 56 -8.00 26.29 9.73
CA LEU A 56 -8.31 25.01 10.39
C LEU A 56 -7.36 24.73 11.57
N LEU A 57 -6.08 25.07 11.43
CA LEU A 57 -5.12 24.95 12.53
C LEU A 57 -5.40 25.90 13.69
N GLN A 58 -6.28 26.89 13.59
CA GLN A 58 -6.72 27.68 14.75
C GLN A 58 -7.85 27.00 15.54
N LEU A 59 -8.58 26.07 14.91
CA LEU A 59 -9.69 25.36 15.51
C LEU A 59 -9.18 24.10 16.25
N SER A 60 -9.53 23.98 17.53
CA SER A 60 -9.10 22.85 18.37
C SER A 60 -9.57 21.50 17.81
N ASP A 61 -10.82 21.42 17.35
CA ASP A 61 -11.41 20.18 16.84
C ASP A 61 -10.76 19.75 15.53
N ALA A 62 -10.52 20.69 14.61
CA ALA A 62 -9.81 20.41 13.36
C ALA A 62 -8.37 19.95 13.61
N LYS A 63 -7.65 20.59 14.54
CA LYS A 63 -6.32 20.14 14.97
C LYS A 63 -6.31 18.70 15.47
N HIS A 64 -7.31 18.31 16.26
CA HIS A 64 -7.41 16.94 16.74
C HIS A 64 -7.62 15.95 15.60
N ILE A 65 -8.52 16.26 14.66
CA ILE A 65 -8.78 15.42 13.48
C ILE A 65 -7.53 15.32 12.59
N ILE A 66 -6.84 16.44 12.32
CA ILE A 66 -5.59 16.46 11.55
C ILE A 66 -4.55 15.56 12.21
N LYS A 67 -4.38 15.67 13.53
CA LYS A 67 -3.45 14.82 14.28
C LYS A 67 -3.79 13.34 14.14
N GLN A 68 -5.07 12.98 14.27
CA GLN A 68 -5.52 11.60 14.03
C GLN A 68 -5.19 11.12 12.62
N CYS A 69 -5.44 11.95 11.60
CA CYS A 69 -5.09 11.59 10.22
C CYS A 69 -3.59 11.32 10.06
N VAL A 70 -2.73 12.17 10.64
CA VAL A 70 -1.27 11.97 10.60
C VAL A 70 -0.86 10.66 11.27
N GLU A 71 -1.36 10.39 12.47
CA GLU A 71 -1.05 9.14 13.21
C GLU A 71 -1.52 7.90 12.42
N LEU A 72 -2.70 7.96 11.81
CA LEU A 72 -3.23 6.86 10.99
C LEU A 72 -2.39 6.64 9.72
N GLU A 73 -1.90 7.72 9.10
CA GLU A 73 -1.04 7.66 7.91
C GLU A 73 0.34 7.12 8.20
N GLU A 74 0.95 7.50 9.33
CA GLU A 74 2.23 6.94 9.78
C GLU A 74 2.11 5.42 9.99
N SER A 75 1.00 4.99 10.60
CA SER A 75 0.68 3.57 10.78
C SER A 75 0.44 2.86 9.44
N LEU A 76 -0.31 3.46 8.52
CA LEU A 76 -0.55 2.93 7.17
C LEU A 76 0.75 2.77 6.38
N ASN A 77 1.63 3.78 6.43
CA ASN A 77 2.93 3.75 5.76
C ASN A 77 3.79 2.59 6.30
N SER A 78 3.77 2.39 7.62
CA SER A 78 4.45 1.25 8.25
C SER A 78 3.91 -0.10 7.74
N LYS A 79 2.58 -0.24 7.61
CA LYS A 79 1.93 -1.44 7.07
C LYS A 79 2.31 -1.69 5.59
N LEU A 80 2.32 -0.64 4.78
CA LEU A 80 2.71 -0.71 3.37
C LEU A 80 4.17 -1.15 3.21
N ASN A 81 5.09 -0.58 4.00
CA ASN A 81 6.50 -0.97 3.96
C ASN A 81 6.71 -2.43 4.37
N GLN A 82 6.00 -2.91 5.39
CA GLN A 82 6.06 -4.34 5.78
C GLN A 82 5.56 -5.25 4.65
N SER A 83 4.49 -4.85 3.98
CA SER A 83 3.91 -5.60 2.86
C SER A 83 4.86 -5.63 1.65
N LEU A 84 5.53 -4.51 1.37
CA LEU A 84 6.57 -4.44 0.34
C LEU A 84 7.74 -5.39 0.65
N LEU A 85 8.27 -5.34 1.86
CA LEU A 85 9.37 -6.22 2.29
C LEU A 85 8.98 -7.70 2.18
N TRP A 86 7.75 -8.05 2.56
CA TRP A 86 7.25 -9.40 2.41
C TRP A 86 7.17 -9.83 0.94
N ALA A 87 6.63 -8.97 0.07
CA ALA A 87 6.53 -9.25 -1.36
C ALA A 87 7.91 -9.43 -2.01
N GLU A 88 8.89 -8.59 -1.65
CA GLU A 88 10.28 -8.73 -2.10
C GLU A 88 10.90 -10.06 -1.67
N GLU A 89 10.65 -10.49 -0.43
CA GLU A 89 11.11 -11.79 0.06
C GLU A 89 10.50 -12.96 -0.73
N GLN A 90 9.20 -12.90 -1.04
CA GLN A 90 8.54 -13.93 -1.85
C GLN A 90 9.08 -13.99 -3.27
N LEU A 91 9.32 -12.82 -3.90
CA LEU A 91 9.93 -12.75 -5.22
C LEU A 91 11.34 -13.33 -5.22
N LEU A 92 12.15 -13.04 -4.19
CA LEU A 92 13.49 -13.62 -4.04
C LEU A 92 13.42 -15.15 -3.93
N LYS A 93 12.51 -15.69 -3.11
CA LYS A 93 12.31 -17.14 -2.98
C LYS A 93 11.91 -17.80 -4.30
N LEU A 94 11.00 -17.18 -5.06
CA LEU A 94 10.60 -17.65 -6.39
C LEU A 94 11.77 -17.62 -7.38
N GLN A 95 12.59 -16.58 -7.37
CA GLN A 95 13.78 -16.48 -8.22
C GLN A 95 14.82 -17.56 -7.89
N ILE A 96 15.06 -17.82 -6.60
CA ILE A 96 15.94 -18.89 -6.15
C ILE A 96 15.37 -20.25 -6.59
N GLY A 97 14.09 -20.51 -6.36
CA GLY A 97 13.42 -21.74 -6.79
C GLY A 97 13.48 -21.95 -8.31
N SER A 98 13.30 -20.89 -9.10
CA SER A 98 13.43 -20.90 -10.56
C SER A 98 14.88 -21.20 -11.00
N ARG A 99 15.87 -20.57 -10.37
CA ARG A 99 17.30 -20.86 -10.63
C ARG A 99 17.67 -22.29 -10.27
N SER A 100 17.20 -22.80 -9.14
CA SER A 100 17.40 -24.19 -8.72
C SER A 100 16.75 -25.15 -9.71
N LYS A 101 15.48 -24.92 -10.09
CA LYS A 101 14.78 -25.73 -11.10
C LYS A 101 15.53 -25.75 -12.43
N ASN A 102 15.99 -24.59 -12.90
CA ASN A 102 16.75 -24.45 -14.15
C ASN A 102 18.15 -25.11 -14.09
N MET A 103 18.82 -25.10 -12.93
CA MET A 103 20.04 -25.88 -12.74
C MET A 103 19.78 -27.39 -12.81
N TYR A 104 18.71 -27.88 -12.17
CA TYR A 104 18.34 -29.29 -12.22
C TYR A 104 17.96 -29.73 -13.64
N THR A 105 17.19 -28.94 -14.40
CA THR A 105 16.85 -29.27 -15.79
C THR A 105 18.01 -29.11 -16.78
N ASN A 106 18.97 -28.21 -16.54
CA ASN A 106 20.17 -28.13 -17.38
C ASN A 106 21.17 -29.27 -17.13
N ASN A 107 21.25 -29.77 -15.89
CA ASN A 107 22.11 -30.89 -15.52
C ASN A 107 21.49 -32.26 -15.84
N PHE A 108 20.16 -32.37 -15.84
CA PHE A 108 19.44 -33.62 -16.12
C PHE A 108 18.37 -33.40 -17.19
N VAL A 109 18.57 -33.99 -18.36
CA VAL A 109 17.48 -34.15 -19.34
C VAL A 109 16.65 -35.34 -18.91
N GLN A 110 15.39 -35.10 -18.60
CA GLN A 110 14.41 -36.16 -18.40
C GLN A 110 14.11 -36.79 -19.78
N ALA A 111 14.87 -37.82 -20.14
CA ALA A 111 14.42 -38.81 -21.11
C ALA A 111 13.60 -39.86 -20.34
N GLU A 112 12.50 -40.33 -20.93
CA GLU A 112 11.55 -41.26 -20.33
C GLU A 112 12.25 -42.34 -19.48
N GLY A 113 12.00 -42.30 -18.16
CA GLY A 113 12.33 -43.36 -17.23
C GLY A 113 13.75 -43.45 -16.66
N PHE A 114 14.75 -42.69 -17.13
CA PHE A 114 16.12 -42.76 -16.59
C PHE A 114 16.82 -41.41 -16.53
N PHE A 115 17.31 -41.03 -15.34
CA PHE A 115 18.20 -39.88 -15.16
C PHE A 115 19.62 -40.25 -15.61
N ILE A 116 20.07 -39.71 -16.74
CA ILE A 116 21.45 -39.90 -17.23
C ILE A 116 22.28 -38.67 -16.83
N ASP A 117 23.35 -38.91 -16.06
CA ASP A 117 24.32 -37.89 -15.65
C ASP A 117 25.15 -37.43 -16.87
N ARG A 118 25.20 -36.12 -17.13
CA ARG A 118 25.99 -35.51 -18.20
C ARG A 118 27.44 -35.29 -17.76
N LYS A 119 28.19 -36.38 -17.54
CA LYS A 119 29.65 -36.31 -17.48
C LYS A 119 30.28 -37.46 -18.26
N LYS A 120 30.66 -37.16 -19.51
CA LYS A 120 31.85 -37.70 -20.16
C LYS A 120 32.53 -36.59 -20.96
#